data_AF-A0A2E5J2N2-F1
#
_entry.id   AF-A0A2E5J2N2-F1
#
_cell.length_a   1.000
_cell.length_b   1.000
_cell.length_c   1.000
_cell.angle_alpha   90.00
_cell.angle_beta   90.00
_cell.angle_gamma   90.00
#
_symmetry.space_group_name_H-M   'P 1'
#
loop_
_entity.id
_entity.type
_entity.pdbx_description
1 polymer ?
#
loop_
_entity_poly.entity_id
_entity_poly.type
_entity_poly.pdbx_seq_one_letter_code
_entity_poly.pdbx_strand_id
1 'polypeptide(L)'
;MAFTKIHHVGLVTGDLDHAKHILVEGFGLSLDEHRTPWPGKKGHDGSTILEFPIGEMYYEVAKPSPVEPFVDNVTGGTSAFNLSEESGSSKFLEGTKGRGGIYYISIASDDIKSDIEGIISRGGKLDGEWNGSSSVFLDTKSALGLNIQIVQDDGYFVHPYFKGNGTCTGMAHIGIAARNPDESRWLWGHVLGLKEDPSGEHGQEGPDPDRELGAADDPVHLLEYPIGGTVIEISHPTTSDSGTARLVASRAAHGAVFHHTAPFAPDVHKFVDQAVSAGMEQIGSIPPKGTESFVIGWFHPRACLGMLLEPWNRPPGDYHYRG
;
A
#
# COMPACT_ATOMS: atom_id res chain seq x y z
N MET A 1 9.32 -15.14 13.86
CA MET A 1 9.07 -14.91 12.42
C MET A 1 10.37 -14.44 11.82
N ALA A 2 10.64 -14.83 10.57
CA ALA A 2 11.81 -14.43 9.79
C ALA A 2 11.45 -13.34 8.76
N PHE A 3 10.36 -12.61 9.00
CA PHE A 3 9.99 -11.45 8.18
C PHE A 3 11.05 -10.35 8.29
N THR A 4 11.50 -9.87 7.14
CA THR A 4 12.61 -8.91 7.05
C THR A 4 12.11 -7.49 6.81
N LYS A 5 11.18 -7.33 5.85
CA LYS A 5 10.67 -6.04 5.38
C LYS A 5 9.35 -6.22 4.64
N ILE A 6 8.69 -5.11 4.32
CA ILE A 6 7.76 -5.10 3.19
C ILE A 6 8.58 -5.16 1.91
N HIS A 7 8.35 -6.18 1.10
CA HIS A 7 9.03 -6.37 -0.18
C HIS A 7 8.56 -5.35 -1.21
N HIS A 8 7.25 -5.20 -1.36
CA HIS A 8 6.66 -4.22 -2.28
C HIS A 8 5.19 -3.94 -1.95
N VAL A 9 4.72 -2.79 -2.43
CA VAL A 9 3.29 -2.43 -2.47
C VAL A 9 2.78 -2.62 -3.88
N GLY A 10 1.74 -3.42 -4.04
CA GLY A 10 1.10 -3.68 -5.32
C GLY A 10 0.05 -2.65 -5.67
N LEU A 11 0.31 -1.91 -6.75
CA LEU A 11 -0.63 -0.97 -7.36
C LEU A 11 -1.16 -1.54 -8.67
N VAL A 12 -2.41 -1.22 -8.98
CA VAL A 12 -3.00 -1.57 -10.27
C VAL A 12 -3.52 -0.33 -10.98
N THR A 13 -3.32 -0.26 -12.30
CA THR A 13 -3.78 0.84 -13.16
C THR A 13 -4.16 0.34 -14.56
N GLY A 14 -5.06 1.05 -15.24
CA GLY A 14 -5.30 0.86 -16.67
C GLY A 14 -4.27 1.58 -17.57
N ASP A 15 -3.47 2.48 -16.99
CA ASP A 15 -2.62 3.42 -17.69
C ASP A 15 -1.22 3.51 -17.04
N LEU A 16 -0.22 2.90 -17.70
CA LEU A 16 1.17 2.88 -17.25
C LEU A 16 1.91 4.18 -17.57
N ASP A 17 1.51 4.91 -18.62
CA ASP A 17 2.07 6.23 -18.92
C ASP A 17 1.69 7.21 -17.81
N HIS A 18 0.42 7.20 -17.39
CA HIS A 18 -0.04 7.99 -16.26
C HIS A 18 0.64 7.57 -14.95
N ALA A 19 0.80 6.26 -14.68
CA ALA A 19 1.52 5.81 -13.49
C ALA A 19 2.98 6.25 -13.46
N LYS A 20 3.68 6.14 -14.59
CA LYS A 20 5.05 6.63 -14.73
C LYS A 20 5.11 8.14 -14.50
N HIS A 21 4.19 8.92 -15.08
CA HIS A 21 4.11 10.36 -14.85
C HIS A 21 3.95 10.69 -13.35
N ILE A 22 3.00 10.06 -12.66
CA ILE A 22 2.77 10.32 -11.23
C ILE A 22 3.97 9.90 -10.36
N LEU A 23 4.55 8.72 -10.58
CA LEU A 23 5.62 8.22 -9.72
C LEU A 23 6.99 8.84 -10.04
N VAL A 24 7.25 9.22 -11.29
CA VAL A 24 8.52 9.86 -11.68
C VAL A 24 8.43 11.38 -11.52
N GLU A 25 7.49 12.04 -12.18
CA GLU A 25 7.38 13.50 -12.14
C GLU A 25 6.75 14.00 -10.84
N GLY A 26 5.78 13.27 -10.30
CA GLY A 26 5.11 13.63 -9.05
C GLY A 26 5.95 13.29 -7.82
N PHE A 27 6.31 12.02 -7.63
CA PHE A 27 7.03 11.58 -6.43
C PHE A 27 8.55 11.77 -6.54
N GLY A 28 9.09 11.87 -7.76
CA GLY A 28 10.53 12.00 -7.96
C GLY A 28 11.26 10.66 -7.92
N LEU A 29 10.55 9.54 -8.05
CA LEU A 29 11.14 8.21 -8.14
C LEU A 29 11.75 7.99 -9.54
N SER A 30 12.33 6.82 -9.75
CA SER A 30 12.74 6.35 -11.08
C SER A 30 12.18 4.97 -11.35
N LEU A 31 11.92 4.69 -12.62
CA LEU A 31 11.62 3.33 -13.06
C LEU A 31 12.86 2.45 -12.87
N ASP A 32 12.69 1.27 -12.28
CA ASP A 32 13.74 0.26 -12.24
C ASP A 32 13.91 -0.39 -13.62
N GLU A 33 14.67 0.28 -14.48
CA GLU A 33 14.96 -0.21 -15.84
C GLU A 33 15.80 -1.51 -15.84
N HIS A 34 16.38 -1.93 -14.70
CA HIS A 34 17.13 -3.18 -14.62
C HIS A 34 16.18 -4.39 -14.49
N ARG A 35 15.09 -4.26 -13.74
CA ARG A 35 14.10 -5.34 -13.53
C ARG A 35 12.90 -5.24 -14.45
N THR A 36 12.43 -4.02 -14.71
CA THR A 36 11.24 -3.74 -15.50
C THR A 36 11.51 -2.62 -16.51
N PRO A 37 12.28 -2.90 -17.57
CA PRO A 37 12.55 -1.90 -18.59
C PRO A 37 11.27 -1.45 -19.28
N TRP A 38 11.18 -0.18 -19.68
CA TRP A 38 10.03 0.33 -20.43
C TRP A 38 9.82 -0.45 -21.75
N PRO A 39 8.57 -0.81 -22.15
CA PRO A 39 7.27 -0.43 -21.59
C PRO A 39 6.73 -1.34 -20.48
N GLY A 40 7.59 -2.15 -19.88
CA GLY A 40 7.30 -3.03 -18.76
C GLY A 40 7.62 -4.49 -19.05
N LYS A 41 7.74 -5.26 -17.96
CA LYS A 41 7.98 -6.70 -18.00
C LYS A 41 6.65 -7.44 -17.86
N LYS A 42 6.55 -8.65 -18.42
CA LYS A 42 5.38 -9.51 -18.19
C LYS A 42 5.42 -10.13 -16.81
N GLY A 43 4.34 -9.93 -16.06
CA GLY A 43 4.05 -10.63 -14.81
C GLY A 43 3.62 -12.07 -15.04
N HIS A 44 3.63 -12.86 -13.97
CA HIS A 44 3.21 -14.26 -14.00
C HIS A 44 1.73 -14.42 -14.39
N ASP A 45 0.89 -13.45 -14.04
CA ASP A 45 -0.53 -13.37 -14.36
C ASP A 45 -0.79 -12.76 -15.76
N GLY A 46 0.26 -12.55 -16.55
CA GLY A 46 0.19 -11.93 -17.87
C GLY A 46 0.06 -10.40 -17.83
N SER A 47 -0.02 -9.76 -16.67
CA SER A 47 0.01 -8.30 -16.55
C SER A 47 1.32 -7.71 -17.10
N THR A 48 1.31 -6.41 -17.39
CA THR A 48 2.52 -5.64 -17.69
C THR A 48 2.90 -4.86 -16.44
N ILE A 49 4.12 -5.06 -15.95
CA ILE A 49 4.59 -4.59 -14.65
C ILE A 49 5.70 -3.55 -14.85
N LEU A 50 5.63 -2.49 -14.04
CA LEU A 50 6.70 -1.53 -13.80
C LEU A 50 7.01 -1.47 -12.30
N GLU A 51 8.28 -1.46 -11.93
CA GLU A 51 8.73 -1.37 -10.54
C GLU A 51 9.38 0.00 -10.28
N PHE A 52 9.00 0.66 -9.18
CA PHE A 52 9.51 1.98 -8.77
C PHE A 52 10.12 1.91 -7.37
N PRO A 53 11.46 1.89 -7.25
CA PRO A 53 12.14 1.74 -5.97
C PRO A 53 11.89 2.90 -5.02
N ILE A 54 11.63 2.60 -3.74
CA ILE A 54 11.44 3.58 -2.68
C ILE A 54 11.96 3.02 -1.34
N GLY A 55 13.06 3.59 -0.84
CA GLY A 55 13.74 3.04 0.33
C GLY A 55 14.30 1.64 0.05
N GLU A 56 13.93 0.67 0.88
CA GLU A 56 14.32 -0.75 0.74
C GLU A 56 13.27 -1.64 0.04
N MET A 57 12.15 -1.04 -0.37
CA MET A 57 11.05 -1.68 -1.08
C MET A 57 10.82 -1.00 -2.45
N TYR A 58 9.76 -1.38 -3.14
CA TYR A 58 9.31 -0.71 -4.36
C TYR A 58 7.78 -0.72 -4.49
N TYR A 59 7.26 0.16 -5.34
CA TYR A 59 5.91 -0.01 -5.88
C TYR A 59 5.97 -0.96 -7.08
N GLU A 60 5.16 -2.00 -7.08
CA GLU A 60 4.89 -2.82 -8.26
C GLU A 60 3.60 -2.32 -8.91
N VAL A 61 3.70 -1.69 -10.09
CA VAL A 61 2.54 -1.18 -10.82
C VAL A 61 2.17 -2.15 -11.93
N ALA A 62 1.07 -2.87 -11.74
CA ALA A 62 0.54 -3.80 -12.71
C ALA A 62 -0.54 -3.15 -13.59
N LYS A 63 -0.42 -3.34 -14.90
CA LYS A 63 -1.51 -3.16 -15.86
C LYS A 63 -1.95 -4.53 -16.35
N PRO A 64 -3.19 -4.97 -16.04
CA PRO A 64 -3.69 -6.25 -16.53
C PRO A 64 -3.64 -6.31 -18.06
N SER A 65 -3.37 -7.50 -18.61
CA SER A 65 -3.49 -7.69 -20.05
C SER A 65 -4.97 -7.57 -20.45
N PRO A 66 -5.28 -6.96 -21.60
CA PRO A 66 -6.60 -7.07 -22.20
C PRO A 66 -6.94 -8.55 -22.39
N VAL A 67 -8.16 -9.00 -22.10
CA VAL A 67 -8.61 -10.29 -22.65
C VAL A 67 -8.86 -10.04 -24.13
N GLU A 68 -8.18 -10.82 -24.95
CA GLU A 68 -8.55 -10.99 -26.35
C GLU A 68 -10.08 -11.19 -26.42
N PRO A 69 -10.85 -10.37 -27.15
CA PRO A 69 -12.30 -10.51 -27.17
C PRO A 69 -12.67 -11.94 -27.57
N PHE A 70 -13.32 -12.67 -26.66
CA PHE A 70 -14.00 -13.91 -27.02
C PHE A 70 -15.18 -13.52 -27.90
N VAL A 71 -15.04 -13.73 -29.21
CA VAL A 71 -16.18 -13.66 -30.12
C VAL A 71 -16.99 -14.94 -29.90
N ASP A 72 -18.10 -14.82 -29.19
CA ASP A 72 -19.13 -15.86 -29.24
C ASP A 72 -19.70 -15.88 -30.65
N ASN A 73 -19.21 -16.82 -31.47
CA ASN A 73 -19.65 -17.03 -32.85
C ASN A 73 -21.14 -17.43 -32.95
N VAL A 74 -21.84 -17.61 -31.83
CA VAL A 74 -23.27 -17.96 -31.77
C VAL A 74 -24.16 -16.75 -31.47
N THR A 75 -23.71 -15.77 -30.66
CA THR A 75 -24.59 -14.67 -30.20
C THR A 75 -24.15 -13.26 -30.64
N GLY A 76 -22.92 -13.07 -31.11
CA GLY A 76 -22.46 -11.79 -31.70
C GLY A 76 -22.42 -10.59 -30.72
N GLY A 77 -22.52 -10.82 -29.41
CA GLY A 77 -22.42 -9.77 -28.40
C GLY A 77 -20.96 -9.42 -28.07
N THR A 78 -20.68 -8.14 -27.81
CA THR A 78 -19.39 -7.66 -27.29
C THR A 78 -19.60 -7.10 -25.88
N SER A 79 -18.86 -7.61 -24.88
CA SER A 79 -18.75 -6.99 -23.55
C SER A 79 -17.56 -6.03 -23.56
N ALA A 80 -17.74 -4.83 -22.99
CA ALA A 80 -16.78 -3.73 -23.12
C ALA A 80 -15.55 -3.82 -22.20
N PHE A 81 -15.46 -4.83 -21.32
CA PHE A 81 -14.30 -5.04 -20.45
C PHE A 81 -14.24 -6.53 -20.08
N ASN A 82 -13.46 -7.31 -20.81
CA ASN A 82 -13.01 -8.61 -20.34
C ASN A 82 -11.54 -8.42 -19.94
N LEU A 83 -11.26 -8.47 -18.64
CA LEU A 83 -9.92 -8.61 -18.08
C LEU A 83 -9.76 -10.09 -17.68
N SER A 84 -8.55 -10.65 -17.68
CA SER A 84 -8.40 -12.11 -17.50
C SER A 84 -9.02 -12.47 -16.16
N GLU A 85 -10.13 -13.20 -16.17
CA GLU A 85 -11.00 -13.43 -14.99
C GLU A 85 -10.24 -14.07 -13.81
N GLU A 86 -9.01 -14.54 -14.02
CA GLU A 86 -8.17 -15.19 -13.03
C GLU A 86 -7.19 -14.27 -12.28
N SER A 87 -6.75 -13.13 -12.84
CA SER A 87 -5.71 -12.31 -12.18
C SER A 87 -6.27 -11.35 -11.12
N GLY A 88 -5.59 -11.22 -9.98
CA GLY A 88 -6.00 -10.32 -8.89
C GLY A 88 -6.09 -8.86 -9.32
N SER A 89 -5.18 -8.43 -10.21
CA SER A 89 -5.15 -7.09 -10.81
C SER A 89 -6.39 -6.81 -11.67
N SER A 90 -6.84 -7.79 -12.46
CA SER A 90 -8.08 -7.72 -13.25
C SER A 90 -9.32 -7.60 -12.38
N LYS A 91 -9.44 -8.48 -11.38
CA LYS A 91 -10.57 -8.50 -10.42
C LYS A 91 -10.67 -7.19 -9.64
N PHE A 92 -9.53 -6.60 -9.26
CA PHE A 92 -9.52 -5.32 -8.57
C PHE A 92 -10.10 -4.21 -9.44
N LEU A 93 -9.59 -4.03 -10.68
CA LEU A 93 -10.10 -3.00 -11.58
C LEU A 93 -11.59 -3.19 -11.89
N GLU A 94 -12.04 -4.42 -12.10
CA GLU A 94 -13.47 -4.68 -12.29
C GLU A 94 -14.30 -4.24 -11.08
N GLY A 95 -13.90 -4.65 -9.87
CA GLY A 95 -14.57 -4.30 -8.61
C GLY A 95 -14.58 -2.80 -8.31
N THR A 96 -13.61 -2.04 -8.83
CA THR A 96 -13.50 -0.59 -8.64
C THR A 96 -14.05 0.24 -9.80
N LYS A 97 -14.57 -0.41 -10.86
CA LYS A 97 -15.02 0.21 -12.12
C LYS A 97 -13.90 0.95 -12.87
N GLY A 98 -12.77 0.27 -13.00
CA GLY A 98 -11.56 0.74 -13.70
C GLY A 98 -10.68 1.69 -12.89
N ARG A 99 -11.01 1.96 -11.63
CA ARG A 99 -10.20 2.84 -10.77
C ARG A 99 -9.03 2.04 -10.18
N GLY A 100 -7.82 2.56 -10.34
CA GLY A 100 -6.62 1.96 -9.74
C GLY A 100 -6.63 1.99 -8.21
N GLY A 101 -5.56 1.46 -7.62
CA GLY A 101 -5.31 1.56 -6.18
C GLY A 101 -4.32 0.51 -5.68
N ILE A 102 -4.09 0.52 -4.37
CA ILE A 102 -3.37 -0.57 -3.69
C ILE A 102 -4.28 -1.79 -3.67
N TYR A 103 -3.79 -2.91 -4.19
CA TYR A 103 -4.57 -4.15 -4.20
C TYR A 103 -3.93 -5.28 -3.39
N TYR A 104 -2.63 -5.18 -3.06
CA TYR A 104 -1.95 -6.09 -2.14
C TYR A 104 -0.64 -5.50 -1.61
N ILE A 105 -0.09 -6.14 -0.58
CA ILE A 105 1.30 -5.97 -0.16
C ILE A 105 2.01 -7.33 -0.17
N SER A 106 3.33 -7.29 -0.29
CA SER A 106 4.18 -8.46 -0.14
C SER A 106 5.13 -8.28 1.02
N ILE A 107 5.20 -9.27 1.90
CA ILE A 107 6.10 -9.32 3.05
C ILE A 107 7.23 -10.29 2.71
N ALA A 108 8.47 -9.81 2.79
CA ALA A 108 9.66 -10.63 2.57
C ALA A 108 9.96 -11.48 3.81
N SER A 109 10.38 -12.72 3.58
CA SER A 109 10.80 -13.67 4.60
C SER A 109 12.13 -14.33 4.21
N ASP A 110 13.05 -14.43 5.17
CA ASP A 110 14.30 -15.19 5.01
C ASP A 110 14.07 -16.71 5.15
N ASP A 111 12.99 -17.12 5.82
CA ASP A 111 12.58 -18.51 5.99
C ASP A 111 11.07 -18.62 5.77
N ILE A 112 10.68 -18.53 4.49
CA ILE A 112 9.27 -18.55 4.09
C ILE A 112 8.56 -19.81 4.59
N LYS A 113 9.26 -20.94 4.69
CA LYS A 113 8.67 -22.20 5.16
C LYS A 113 8.29 -22.14 6.63
N SER A 114 9.22 -21.76 7.49
CA SER A 114 8.93 -21.64 8.92
C SER A 114 7.87 -20.57 9.20
N ASP A 115 7.88 -19.46 8.46
CA ASP A 115 6.89 -18.39 8.61
C ASP A 115 5.49 -18.83 8.17
N ILE A 116 5.35 -19.53 7.05
CA ILE A 116 4.07 -20.07 6.58
C ILE A 116 3.51 -21.14 7.53
N GLU A 117 4.35 -22.08 7.97
CA GLU A 117 3.96 -23.08 8.98
C GLU A 117 3.51 -22.39 10.28
N GLY A 118 4.23 -21.34 10.69
CA GLY A 118 3.88 -20.50 11.81
C GLY A 118 2.52 -19.82 11.65
N ILE A 119 2.27 -19.16 10.52
CA ILE A 119 0.99 -18.49 10.20
C ILE A 119 -0.17 -19.49 10.31
N ILE A 120 -0.04 -20.67 9.70
CA ILE A 120 -1.07 -21.72 9.73
C ILE A 120 -1.31 -22.20 11.17
N SER A 121 -0.23 -22.45 11.93
CA SER A 121 -0.35 -22.91 13.32
C SER A 121 -1.06 -21.91 14.24
N ARG A 122 -1.01 -20.61 13.91
CA ARG A 122 -1.67 -19.52 14.62
C ARG A 122 -3.05 -19.15 14.06
N GLY A 123 -3.58 -19.97 13.14
CA GLY A 123 -4.95 -19.86 12.64
C GLY A 123 -5.10 -19.04 11.35
N GLY A 124 -4.00 -18.56 10.76
CA GLY A 124 -4.01 -18.01 9.40
C GLY A 124 -4.28 -19.09 8.36
N LYS A 125 -4.77 -18.70 7.19
CA LYS A 125 -5.04 -19.61 6.07
C LYS A 125 -4.36 -19.09 4.81
N LEU A 126 -3.97 -20.01 3.93
CA LEU A 126 -3.42 -19.68 2.62
C LEU A 126 -4.52 -19.65 1.56
N ASP A 127 -4.34 -18.83 0.54
CA ASP A 127 -5.16 -18.85 -0.67
C ASP A 127 -4.70 -20.00 -1.59
N GLY A 128 -5.22 -21.20 -1.31
CA GLY A 128 -4.93 -22.41 -2.06
C GLY A 128 -3.80 -23.27 -1.50
N GLU A 129 -3.38 -24.27 -2.29
CA GLU A 129 -2.28 -25.17 -1.93
C GLU A 129 -0.92 -24.48 -2.13
N TRP A 130 0.02 -24.75 -1.23
CA TRP A 130 1.36 -24.20 -1.31
C TRP A 130 2.40 -25.28 -1.59
N ASN A 131 3.29 -25.03 -2.55
CA ASN A 131 4.32 -25.98 -2.99
C ASN A 131 5.55 -26.04 -2.06
N GLY A 132 5.56 -25.26 -0.98
CA GLY A 132 6.64 -25.24 0.01
C GLY A 132 7.81 -24.29 -0.30
N SER A 133 7.76 -23.53 -1.40
CA SER A 133 8.88 -22.63 -1.79
C SER A 133 8.49 -21.36 -2.54
N SER A 134 7.35 -21.32 -3.25
CA SER A 134 6.93 -20.11 -3.98
C SER A 134 6.39 -19.03 -3.05
N SER A 135 6.24 -17.82 -3.57
CA SER A 135 5.35 -16.83 -2.94
C SER A 135 3.94 -17.40 -2.79
N VAL A 136 3.23 -16.98 -1.76
CA VAL A 136 1.85 -17.41 -1.49
C VAL A 136 1.05 -16.30 -0.83
N PHE A 137 -0.20 -16.15 -1.24
CA PHE A 137 -1.13 -15.22 -0.61
C PHE A 137 -1.81 -15.88 0.59
N LEU A 138 -2.11 -15.08 1.60
CA LEU A 138 -3.05 -15.47 2.64
C LEU A 138 -4.48 -15.45 2.09
N ASP A 139 -5.32 -16.36 2.58
CA ASP A 139 -6.76 -16.31 2.31
C ASP A 139 -7.31 -14.99 2.83
N THR A 140 -7.89 -14.20 1.92
CA THR A 140 -8.36 -12.84 2.22
C THR A 140 -9.36 -12.81 3.38
N LYS A 141 -10.22 -13.80 3.55
CA LYS A 141 -11.17 -13.82 4.67
C LYS A 141 -10.47 -13.97 6.02
N SER A 142 -9.44 -14.82 6.09
CA SER A 142 -8.59 -14.92 7.28
C SER A 142 -7.69 -13.71 7.49
N ALA A 143 -7.36 -12.97 6.42
CA ALA A 143 -6.53 -11.77 6.43
C ALA A 143 -7.33 -10.46 6.44
N LEU A 144 -8.53 -10.46 7.04
CA LEU A 144 -9.39 -9.28 7.19
C LEU A 144 -9.79 -8.58 5.88
N GLY A 145 -9.78 -9.29 4.76
CA GLY A 145 -10.04 -8.77 3.42
C GLY A 145 -8.81 -8.25 2.69
N LEU A 146 -7.65 -8.25 3.32
CA LEU A 146 -6.40 -7.79 2.74
C LEU A 146 -5.75 -8.90 1.91
N ASN A 147 -5.28 -8.56 0.71
CA ASN A 147 -4.36 -9.43 -0.01
C ASN A 147 -2.96 -9.22 0.55
N ILE A 148 -2.47 -10.19 1.29
CA ILE A 148 -1.11 -10.20 1.86
C ILE A 148 -0.37 -11.39 1.26
N GLN A 149 0.71 -11.12 0.55
CA GLN A 149 1.61 -12.15 0.03
C GLN A 149 2.80 -12.32 0.97
N ILE A 150 3.23 -13.55 1.20
CA ILE A 150 4.55 -13.86 1.76
C ILE A 150 5.44 -14.31 0.59
N VAL A 151 6.64 -13.75 0.52
CA VAL A 151 7.62 -14.02 -0.53
C VAL A 151 9.01 -14.22 0.08
N GLN A 152 9.84 -15.04 -0.56
CA GLN A 152 11.24 -15.18 -0.18
C GLN A 152 11.96 -13.84 -0.40
N ASP A 153 12.77 -13.39 0.55
CA ASP A 153 13.61 -12.20 0.34
C ASP A 153 14.62 -12.47 -0.79
N ASP A 154 14.63 -11.59 -1.79
CA ASP A 154 15.46 -11.72 -2.99
C ASP A 154 16.82 -11.01 -2.86
N GLY A 155 17.05 -10.27 -1.75
CA GLY A 155 18.28 -9.54 -1.50
C GLY A 155 18.60 -8.48 -2.57
N TYR A 156 17.59 -8.01 -3.31
CA TYR A 156 17.80 -7.00 -4.35
C TYR A 156 17.81 -5.59 -3.75
N PHE A 157 18.94 -4.89 -3.92
CA PHE A 157 19.13 -3.52 -3.43
C PHE A 157 19.45 -2.58 -4.60
N VAL A 158 18.48 -1.75 -4.95
CA VAL A 158 18.68 -0.72 -5.99
C VAL A 158 19.71 0.28 -5.51
N HIS A 159 20.71 0.57 -6.35
CA HIS A 159 21.70 1.60 -6.04
C HIS A 159 21.02 2.98 -5.91
N PRO A 160 21.37 3.83 -4.91
CA PRO A 160 20.69 5.12 -4.67
C PRO A 160 20.57 6.02 -5.90
N TYR A 161 21.56 5.98 -6.80
CA TYR A 161 21.55 6.71 -8.07
C TYR A 161 20.33 6.38 -8.97
N PHE A 162 19.77 5.18 -8.88
CA PHE A 162 18.64 4.73 -9.70
C PHE A 162 17.29 4.79 -8.98
N LYS A 163 17.22 5.36 -7.76
CA LYS A 163 15.96 5.45 -7.01
C LYS A 163 15.13 6.70 -7.33
N GLY A 164 15.72 7.68 -8.01
CA GLY A 164 15.06 8.96 -8.27
C GLY A 164 15.92 10.18 -7.93
N ASN A 165 15.25 11.31 -7.75
CA ASN A 165 15.88 12.62 -7.53
C ASN A 165 16.07 12.96 -6.03
N GLY A 166 15.80 12.00 -5.14
CA GLY A 166 15.94 12.15 -3.68
C GLY A 166 14.82 12.95 -3.00
N THR A 167 13.74 13.27 -3.70
CA THR A 167 12.53 13.88 -3.08
C THR A 167 11.90 12.92 -2.07
N CYS A 168 11.81 11.64 -2.40
CA CYS A 168 11.52 10.56 -1.46
C CYS A 168 12.79 9.81 -1.11
N THR A 169 12.98 9.44 0.15
CA THR A 169 14.11 8.60 0.58
C THR A 169 13.68 7.25 1.15
N GLY A 170 12.39 7.05 1.38
CA GLY A 170 11.85 5.79 1.88
C GLY A 170 10.32 5.76 1.87
N MET A 171 9.76 4.66 2.34
CA MET A 171 8.36 4.53 2.74
C MET A 171 8.35 4.58 4.26
N ALA A 172 7.63 5.54 4.85
CA ALA A 172 7.50 5.59 6.29
C ALA A 172 6.46 4.59 6.78
N HIS A 173 5.27 4.61 6.17
CA HIS A 173 4.24 3.63 6.46
C HIS A 173 3.33 3.30 5.29
N ILE A 174 2.67 2.16 5.44
CA ILE A 174 1.54 1.73 4.62
C ILE A 174 0.30 1.79 5.51
N GLY A 175 -0.66 2.62 5.09
CA GLY A 175 -1.88 2.87 5.83
C GLY A 175 -2.97 1.86 5.51
N ILE A 176 -3.60 1.35 6.56
CA ILE A 176 -4.75 0.44 6.50
C ILE A 176 -5.88 1.06 7.32
N ALA A 177 -7.10 1.01 6.81
CA ALA A 177 -8.29 1.36 7.58
C ALA A 177 -9.01 0.07 7.99
N ALA A 178 -9.30 -0.09 9.29
CA ALA A 178 -9.89 -1.30 9.83
C ALA A 178 -11.04 -1.00 10.80
N ARG A 179 -11.98 -1.95 10.92
CA ARG A 179 -13.19 -1.77 11.73
C ARG A 179 -12.98 -2.05 13.22
N ASN A 180 -11.94 -2.79 13.60
CA ASN A 180 -11.77 -3.27 14.95
C ASN A 180 -10.28 -3.47 15.31
N PRO A 181 -9.76 -2.83 16.37
CA PRO A 181 -8.36 -2.94 16.76
C PRO A 181 -7.95 -4.32 17.27
N ASP A 182 -8.86 -5.09 17.88
CA ASP A 182 -8.59 -6.46 18.34
C ASP A 182 -8.44 -7.43 17.16
N GLU A 183 -9.24 -7.26 16.10
CA GLU A 183 -9.06 -8.01 14.84
C GLU A 183 -7.69 -7.70 14.22
N SER A 184 -7.29 -6.42 14.21
CA SER A 184 -5.97 -5.99 13.74
C SER A 184 -4.84 -6.60 14.57
N ARG A 185 -4.93 -6.56 15.91
CA ARG A 185 -3.95 -7.22 16.81
C ARG A 185 -3.87 -8.72 16.59
N TRP A 186 -5.01 -9.36 16.34
CA TRP A 186 -5.03 -10.77 16.02
C TRP A 186 -4.30 -11.07 14.70
N LEU A 187 -4.57 -10.33 13.61
CA LEU A 187 -3.89 -10.57 12.35
C LEU A 187 -2.40 -10.22 12.41
N TRP A 188 -2.08 -8.98 12.78
CA TRP A 188 -0.71 -8.46 12.68
C TRP A 188 0.19 -8.93 13.83
N GLY A 189 -0.33 -8.91 15.05
CA GLY A 189 0.40 -9.33 16.24
C GLY A 189 0.46 -10.85 16.41
N HIS A 190 -0.71 -11.52 16.35
CA HIS A 190 -0.78 -12.96 16.62
C HIS A 190 -0.47 -13.81 15.37
N VAL A 191 -1.22 -13.66 14.27
CA VAL A 191 -1.07 -14.51 13.09
C VAL A 191 0.25 -14.24 12.37
N LEU A 192 0.53 -12.98 12.05
CA LEU A 192 1.77 -12.57 11.38
C LEU A 192 2.95 -12.45 12.34
N GLY A 193 2.73 -12.44 13.66
CA GLY A 193 3.80 -12.45 14.64
C GLY A 193 4.64 -11.17 14.69
N LEU A 194 4.12 -10.04 14.19
CA LEU A 194 4.77 -8.74 14.29
C LEU A 194 4.60 -8.17 15.69
N LYS A 195 5.53 -7.31 16.09
CA LYS A 195 5.49 -6.63 17.38
C LYS A 195 4.83 -5.27 17.19
N GLU A 196 3.76 -5.02 17.93
CA GLU A 196 3.14 -3.69 18.01
C GLU A 196 4.13 -2.68 18.64
N ASP A 197 4.15 -1.46 18.12
CA ASP A 197 4.84 -0.32 18.73
C ASP A 197 3.84 0.45 19.62
N PRO A 198 3.85 0.25 20.95
CA PRO A 198 2.93 0.94 21.85
C PRO A 198 3.23 2.44 21.97
N SER A 199 4.40 2.92 21.52
CA SER A 199 4.71 4.36 21.49
C SER A 199 4.04 5.08 20.32
N GLY A 200 3.61 4.35 19.30
CA GLY A 200 2.83 4.85 18.16
C GLY A 200 1.33 4.79 18.38
N GLU A 201 0.83 4.08 19.40
CA GLU A 201 -0.61 3.97 19.66
C GLU A 201 -1.19 5.28 20.22
N HIS A 202 -2.23 5.81 19.57
CA HIS A 202 -2.92 7.03 20.00
C HIS A 202 -4.36 7.12 19.47
N GLY A 203 -5.14 8.08 19.97
CA GLY A 203 -6.50 8.38 19.48
C GLY A 203 -7.63 7.52 20.07
N GLN A 204 -7.34 6.65 21.04
CA GLN A 204 -8.33 5.79 21.72
C GLN A 204 -9.51 6.57 22.35
N GLU A 205 -9.25 7.79 22.83
CA GLU A 205 -10.26 8.62 23.49
C GLU A 205 -11.22 9.32 22.51
N GLY A 206 -10.97 9.20 21.20
CA GLY A 206 -11.72 9.89 20.15
C GLY A 206 -11.26 11.33 19.93
N PRO A 207 -12.02 12.12 19.14
CA PRO A 207 -11.65 13.50 18.85
C PRO A 207 -11.74 14.37 20.10
N ASP A 208 -10.73 15.21 20.31
CA ASP A 208 -10.79 16.31 21.27
C ASP A 208 -11.85 17.32 20.79
N PRO A 209 -12.91 17.60 21.58
CA PRO A 209 -13.98 18.52 21.17
C PRO A 209 -13.51 19.97 21.04
N ASP A 210 -12.38 20.33 21.64
CA ASP A 210 -11.85 21.71 21.64
C ASP A 210 -10.76 21.92 20.57
N ARG A 211 -10.36 20.86 19.84
CA ARG A 211 -9.36 20.94 18.76
C ARG A 211 -9.99 21.45 17.46
N GLU A 212 -9.38 22.47 16.85
CA GLU A 212 -9.71 22.86 15.48
C GLU A 212 -9.34 21.73 14.50
N LEU A 213 -10.29 21.31 13.67
CA LEU A 213 -10.09 20.24 12.69
C LEU A 213 -9.45 20.78 11.41
N GLY A 214 -8.31 20.20 11.03
CA GLY A 214 -7.72 20.37 9.71
C GLY A 214 -8.52 19.70 8.59
N ALA A 215 -8.27 20.08 7.34
CA ALA A 215 -8.96 19.52 6.17
C ALA A 215 -8.73 18.00 5.96
N ALA A 216 -7.69 17.44 6.61
CA ALA A 216 -7.32 16.03 6.56
C ALA A 216 -7.32 15.37 7.96
N ASP A 217 -7.88 16.04 8.99
CA ASP A 217 -7.99 15.46 10.32
C ASP A 217 -9.14 14.45 10.36
N ASP A 218 -8.83 13.22 10.76
CA ASP A 218 -9.80 12.13 10.91
C ASP A 218 -9.71 11.53 12.33
N PRO A 219 -10.82 11.43 13.08
CA PRO A 219 -10.82 10.83 14.41
C PRO A 219 -10.61 9.31 14.36
N VAL A 220 -9.37 8.89 14.55
CA VAL A 220 -8.97 7.48 14.47
C VAL A 220 -8.13 7.05 15.67
N HIS A 221 -8.33 5.80 16.10
CA HIS A 221 -7.43 5.06 16.99
C HIS A 221 -6.40 4.31 16.13
N LEU A 222 -5.12 4.63 16.31
CA LEU A 222 -4.02 4.15 15.50
C LEU A 222 -3.23 3.05 16.21
N LEU A 223 -2.88 1.99 15.47
CA LEU A 223 -1.93 0.96 15.85
C LEU A 223 -0.77 0.94 14.85
N GLU A 224 0.47 0.77 15.32
CA GLU A 224 1.66 0.71 14.49
C GLU A 224 2.40 -0.64 14.65
N TYR A 225 2.82 -1.25 13.54
CA TYR A 225 3.64 -2.46 13.51
C TYR A 225 4.89 -2.24 12.65
N PRO A 226 6.04 -1.95 13.28
CA PRO A 226 7.33 -1.87 12.59
C PRO A 226 7.69 -3.16 11.85
N ILE A 227 8.19 -3.03 10.62
CA ILE A 227 8.75 -4.13 9.83
C ILE A 227 9.77 -3.59 8.82
N GLY A 228 11.02 -4.05 8.90
CA GLY A 228 12.13 -3.43 8.17
C GLY A 228 12.28 -1.94 8.54
N GLY A 229 12.41 -1.09 7.54
CA GLY A 229 12.47 0.38 7.64
C GLY A 229 11.12 1.07 7.41
N THR A 230 9.99 0.36 7.49
CA THR A 230 8.64 0.91 7.36
C THR A 230 7.74 0.47 8.52
N VAL A 231 6.57 1.08 8.62
CA VAL A 231 5.51 0.71 9.56
C VAL A 231 4.25 0.27 8.81
N ILE A 232 3.55 -0.74 9.32
CA ILE A 232 2.13 -0.93 8.99
C ILE A 232 1.33 -0.11 10.00
N GLU A 233 0.67 0.94 9.53
CA GLU A 233 -0.15 1.83 10.35
C GLU A 233 -1.63 1.52 10.10
N ILE A 234 -2.40 1.32 11.16
CA ILE A 234 -3.78 0.87 11.07
C ILE A 234 -4.70 1.84 11.80
N SER A 235 -5.51 2.57 11.03
CA SER A 235 -6.49 3.54 11.51
C SER A 235 -7.84 2.87 11.77
N HIS A 236 -8.35 3.02 12.99
CA HIS A 236 -9.67 2.56 13.41
C HIS A 236 -10.57 3.77 13.68
N PRO A 237 -11.62 4.02 12.90
CA PRO A 237 -12.45 5.21 13.09
C PRO A 237 -13.14 5.18 14.45
N THR A 238 -13.06 6.28 15.21
CA THR A 238 -13.71 6.41 16.52
C THR A 238 -15.08 7.08 16.43
N THR A 239 -15.44 7.61 15.26
CA THR A 239 -16.77 8.15 14.94
C THR A 239 -17.33 7.47 13.69
N SER A 240 -18.63 7.67 13.42
CA SER A 240 -19.31 7.04 12.27
C SER A 240 -19.38 7.92 11.02
N ASP A 241 -18.99 9.19 11.13
CA ASP A 241 -19.24 10.22 10.12
C ASP A 241 -17.99 10.71 9.38
N SER A 242 -16.80 10.28 9.81
CA SER A 242 -15.50 10.65 9.23
C SER A 242 -15.19 9.99 7.88
N GLY A 243 -14.11 10.43 7.22
CA GLY A 243 -13.68 9.87 5.94
C GLY A 243 -13.31 8.38 6.04
N THR A 244 -12.49 8.05 7.04
CA THR A 244 -12.07 6.69 7.38
C THR A 244 -13.27 5.83 7.77
N ALA A 245 -14.22 6.38 8.56
CA ALA A 245 -15.45 5.67 8.91
C ALA A 245 -16.25 5.25 7.66
N ARG A 246 -16.42 6.16 6.70
CA ARG A 246 -17.10 5.88 5.42
C ARG A 246 -16.33 4.88 4.56
N LEU A 247 -15.00 4.96 4.54
CA LEU A 247 -14.15 4.01 3.83
C LEU A 247 -14.31 2.59 4.40
N VAL A 248 -14.16 2.44 5.72
CA VAL A 248 -14.33 1.15 6.42
C VAL A 248 -15.73 0.59 6.16
N ALA A 249 -16.78 1.39 6.33
CA ALA A 249 -18.15 0.96 6.11
C ALA A 249 -18.43 0.49 4.67
N SER A 250 -17.72 1.05 3.67
CA SER A 250 -17.96 0.77 2.26
C SER A 250 -17.02 -0.27 1.64
N ARG A 251 -15.83 -0.48 2.22
CA ARG A 251 -14.77 -1.31 1.61
C ARG A 251 -14.24 -2.41 2.51
N ALA A 252 -14.29 -2.27 3.83
CA ALA A 252 -13.72 -3.23 4.77
C ALA A 252 -14.72 -4.35 5.13
N ALA A 253 -15.36 -4.96 4.12
CA ALA A 253 -16.42 -5.97 4.32
C ALA A 253 -15.94 -7.17 5.16
N HIS A 254 -14.65 -7.50 5.09
CA HIS A 254 -14.02 -8.58 5.85
C HIS A 254 -13.17 -8.11 7.04
N GLY A 255 -13.10 -6.81 7.32
CA GLY A 255 -12.42 -6.27 8.50
C GLY A 255 -11.56 -5.04 8.22
N ALA A 256 -10.81 -5.04 7.11
CA ALA A 256 -9.85 -4.01 6.77
C ALA A 256 -9.77 -3.73 5.26
N VAL A 257 -9.15 -2.61 4.90
CA VAL A 257 -8.86 -2.19 3.53
C VAL A 257 -7.58 -1.36 3.49
N PHE A 258 -6.79 -1.48 2.42
CA PHE A 258 -5.66 -0.56 2.17
C PHE A 258 -6.18 0.86 1.97
N HIS A 259 -5.53 1.82 2.63
CA HIS A 259 -5.99 3.21 2.69
C HIS A 259 -5.05 4.15 1.94
N HIS A 260 -3.77 4.17 2.33
CA HIS A 260 -2.78 5.10 1.79
C HIS A 260 -1.38 4.50 1.82
N THR A 261 -0.44 5.19 1.17
CA THR A 261 0.98 5.05 1.46
C THR A 261 1.55 6.39 1.85
N ALA A 262 2.62 6.34 2.64
CA ALA A 262 3.28 7.52 3.16
C ALA A 262 4.76 7.51 2.81
N PRO A 263 5.15 8.03 1.64
CA PRO A 263 6.55 8.27 1.32
C PRO A 263 7.21 9.17 2.36
N PHE A 264 8.37 8.74 2.87
CA PHE A 264 9.22 9.59 3.68
C PHE A 264 9.93 10.60 2.77
N ALA A 265 9.59 11.88 2.95
CA ALA A 265 10.14 13.01 2.22
C ALA A 265 10.81 13.96 3.21
N PRO A 266 12.17 14.01 3.27
CA PRO A 266 12.87 14.91 4.21
C PRO A 266 12.48 16.39 4.08
N ASP A 267 12.13 16.82 2.86
CA ASP A 267 11.59 18.15 2.55
C ASP A 267 10.20 18.00 1.93
N VAL A 268 9.16 18.00 2.76
CA VAL A 268 7.76 17.84 2.32
C VAL A 268 7.31 18.99 1.44
N HIS A 269 7.81 20.21 1.65
CA HIS A 269 7.54 21.34 0.76
C HIS A 269 8.04 21.05 -0.66
N LYS A 270 9.26 20.52 -0.79
CA LYS A 270 9.79 20.09 -2.10
C LYS A 270 8.91 19.00 -2.73
N PHE A 271 8.48 18.01 -1.95
CA PHE A 271 7.56 16.98 -2.45
C PHE A 271 6.26 17.61 -2.97
N VAL A 272 5.65 18.51 -2.20
CA VAL A 272 4.38 19.14 -2.56
C VAL A 272 4.51 19.98 -3.82
N ASP A 273 5.54 20.83 -3.93
CA ASP A 273 5.79 21.65 -5.12
C ASP A 273 5.92 20.79 -6.38
N GLN A 274 6.65 19.67 -6.26
CA GLN A 274 6.89 18.73 -7.35
C GLN A 274 5.60 18.00 -7.76
N ALA A 275 4.87 17.44 -6.78
CA ALA A 275 3.62 16.73 -6.97
C ALA A 275 2.55 17.63 -7.62
N VAL A 276 2.37 18.86 -7.12
CA VAL A 276 1.42 19.84 -7.68
C VAL A 276 1.82 20.23 -9.11
N SER A 277 3.12 20.43 -9.37
CA SER A 277 3.62 20.71 -10.74
C SER A 277 3.35 19.56 -11.71
N ALA A 278 3.36 18.32 -11.22
CA ALA A 278 2.97 17.14 -11.98
C ALA A 278 1.43 16.97 -12.12
N GLY A 279 0.63 17.90 -11.60
CA GLY A 279 -0.83 17.88 -11.71
C GLY A 279 -1.53 17.07 -10.62
N MET A 280 -0.83 16.69 -9.55
CA MET A 280 -1.44 16.03 -8.40
C MET A 280 -2.23 17.04 -7.56
N GLU A 281 -3.39 16.61 -7.05
CA GLU A 281 -4.26 17.47 -6.24
C GLU A 281 -3.96 17.31 -4.75
N GLN A 282 -3.41 18.36 -4.15
CA GLN A 282 -3.24 18.46 -2.71
C GLN A 282 -4.60 18.66 -2.01
N ILE A 283 -4.79 17.99 -0.88
CA ILE A 283 -5.89 18.20 0.05
C ILE A 283 -5.41 19.21 1.10
N GLY A 284 -6.15 20.31 1.26
CA GLY A 284 -5.78 21.37 2.20
C GLY A 284 -4.45 22.04 1.83
N SER A 285 -3.66 22.39 2.82
CA SER A 285 -2.35 23.01 2.66
C SER A 285 -1.38 22.52 3.74
N ILE A 286 -0.08 22.51 3.43
CA ILE A 286 0.96 22.28 4.44
C ILE A 286 1.30 23.59 5.18
N PRO A 287 1.79 23.52 6.43
CA PRO A 287 2.27 24.70 7.17
C PRO A 287 3.42 25.40 6.42
N PRO A 288 3.65 26.72 6.62
CA PRO A 288 4.76 27.43 6.01
C PRO A 288 6.12 26.81 6.35
N LYS A 289 7.09 26.90 5.43
CA LYS A 289 8.41 26.29 5.63
C LYS A 289 9.10 26.86 6.87
N GLY A 290 9.52 25.98 7.77
CA GLY A 290 10.24 26.32 9.00
C GLY A 290 9.37 26.64 10.22
N THR A 291 8.04 26.54 10.13
CA THR A 291 7.16 26.74 11.31
C THR A 291 6.97 25.49 12.13
N GLU A 292 7.09 24.30 11.52
CA GLU A 292 6.92 23.02 12.17
C GLU A 292 8.10 22.09 11.85
N SER A 293 8.48 21.25 12.82
CA SER A 293 9.51 20.23 12.62
C SER A 293 8.99 19.04 11.82
N PHE A 294 7.71 18.71 12.01
CA PHE A 294 7.02 17.66 11.27
C PHE A 294 5.98 18.27 10.37
N VAL A 295 5.98 17.85 9.11
CA VAL A 295 5.09 18.35 8.08
C VAL A 295 4.47 17.13 7.42
N ILE A 296 3.16 17.20 7.18
CA ILE A 296 2.39 16.16 6.51
C ILE A 296 1.62 16.82 5.38
N GLY A 297 1.78 16.30 4.16
CA GLY A 297 0.95 16.65 3.02
C GLY A 297 -0.08 15.55 2.75
N TRP A 298 -1.20 15.90 2.14
CA TRP A 298 -2.22 14.94 1.73
C TRP A 298 -2.58 15.16 0.27
N PHE A 299 -2.75 14.08 -0.51
CA PHE A 299 -3.14 14.17 -1.91
C PHE A 299 -4.31 13.26 -2.25
N HIS A 300 -5.23 13.79 -3.06
CA HIS A 300 -6.48 13.10 -3.37
C HIS A 300 -6.24 11.81 -4.18
N PRO A 301 -6.91 10.68 -3.85
CA PRO A 301 -6.70 9.40 -4.54
C PRO A 301 -6.87 9.46 -6.06
N ARG A 302 -7.79 10.30 -6.54
CA ARG A 302 -8.04 10.51 -7.98
C ARG A 302 -6.81 10.99 -8.76
N ALA A 303 -5.87 11.64 -8.09
CA ALA A 303 -4.65 12.16 -8.69
C ALA A 303 -3.41 11.31 -8.35
N CYS A 304 -3.61 10.22 -7.60
CA CYS A 304 -2.53 9.39 -7.03
C CYS A 304 -2.81 7.89 -7.27
N LEU A 305 -3.13 7.53 -8.52
CA LEU A 305 -3.35 6.14 -8.93
C LEU A 305 -4.44 5.40 -8.13
N GLY A 306 -5.41 6.14 -7.58
CA GLY A 306 -6.52 5.60 -6.78
C GLY A 306 -6.18 5.34 -5.30
N MET A 307 -5.02 5.81 -4.84
CA MET A 307 -4.51 5.66 -3.47
C MET A 307 -4.43 7.03 -2.78
N LEU A 308 -4.94 7.17 -1.55
CA LEU A 308 -4.67 8.37 -0.75
C LEU A 308 -3.17 8.42 -0.45
N LEU A 309 -2.57 9.61 -0.50
CA LEU A 309 -1.11 9.74 -0.37
C LEU A 309 -0.76 10.74 0.73
N GLU A 310 0.19 10.35 1.57
CA GLU A 310 0.61 11.07 2.78
C GLU A 310 2.14 11.29 2.84
N PRO A 311 2.74 12.16 2.03
CA PRO A 311 4.16 12.49 2.20
C PRO A 311 4.39 13.21 3.53
N TRP A 312 5.35 12.72 4.31
CA TRP A 312 5.72 13.36 5.57
C TRP A 312 7.21 13.20 5.90
N ASN A 313 7.68 13.88 6.95
CA ASN A 313 9.08 13.83 7.41
C ASN A 313 9.24 13.38 8.87
N ARG A 314 8.19 12.78 9.46
CA ARG A 314 8.21 12.27 10.83
C ARG A 314 9.04 10.98 10.93
N PRO A 315 10.00 10.86 11.86
CA PRO A 315 10.66 9.59 12.17
C PRO A 315 9.68 8.55 12.74
N PRO A 316 9.95 7.24 12.58
CA PRO A 316 9.11 6.20 13.16
C PRO A 316 9.14 6.20 14.70
N GLY A 317 8.21 5.47 15.32
CA GLY A 317 8.11 5.30 16.78
C GLY A 317 9.36 4.69 17.43
N ASP A 318 9.42 4.78 18.76
CA ASP A 318 10.59 4.44 19.56
C ASP A 318 10.92 2.94 19.55
N TYR A 319 9.96 2.08 19.19
CA TYR A 319 10.17 0.63 19.12
C TYR A 319 10.60 0.15 17.74
N HIS A 320 10.72 1.05 16.76
CA HIS A 320 11.22 0.70 15.43
C HIS A 320 12.65 0.13 15.44
N TYR A 321 13.49 0.52 16.40
CA TYR A 321 14.88 0.04 16.56
C TYR A 321 15.15 -0.72 17.88
N ARG A 322 14.12 -0.89 18.72
CA ARG A 322 14.21 -1.59 20.02
C ARG A 322 13.52 -2.97 19.98
N GLY A 323 13.18 -3.41 18.77
CA GLY A 323 12.45 -4.64 18.43
C GLY A 323 13.24 -5.90 18.67
#